data_AF-X1CQM5-F1
#
_entry.id   AF-X1CQM5-F1
#
_cell.length_a   1.000
_cell.length_b   1.000
_cell.length_c   1.000
_cell.angle_alpha   90.00
_cell.angle_beta   90.00
_cell.angle_gamma   90.00
#
_symmetry.space_group_name_H-M   'P 1'
#
loop_
_entity.id
_entity.type
_entity.pdbx_description
1 polymer ?
#
loop_
_entity_poly.entity_id
_entity_poly.type
_entity_poly.pdbx_seq_one_letter_code
_entity_poly.pdbx_strand_id
1 'polypeptide(L)'
;MLKQGNCVKRVYGLTSLSLQAEAGHSLLVRRIYCEANSADTYLVLRVDRKTVGVYRVYGRGGNQLGYQHDSTFPLNLMEYLESKGINVTIPIAEGQTFSIDSINAGTEIVVVFEDYDAADIRADMVNGTDSNEYTFLQYMTGSVTLSASGDMVMNTSLSPAEFPDFPCGA
;
A
#
# COMPACT_ATOMS: atom_id res chain seq x y z
N MET A 1 19.13 2.75 15.91
CA MET A 1 18.43 1.84 16.83
C MET A 1 16.91 1.98 16.72
N LEU A 2 16.14 0.89 16.91
CA LEU A 2 14.69 0.98 17.07
C LEU A 2 14.35 1.82 18.30
N LYS A 3 13.63 2.93 18.10
CA LYS A 3 13.14 3.80 19.18
C LYS A 3 11.81 3.31 19.72
N GLN A 4 10.88 3.02 18.83
CA GLN A 4 9.55 2.58 19.20
C GLN A 4 8.96 1.65 18.13
N GLY A 5 8.57 0.44 18.55
CA GLY A 5 7.85 -0.49 17.69
C GLY A 5 6.33 -0.27 17.77
N ASN A 6 5.61 -0.71 16.74
CA ASN A 6 4.14 -0.73 16.68
C ASN A 6 3.48 0.65 16.93
N CYS A 7 4.10 1.71 16.44
CA CYS A 7 3.47 3.02 16.38
C CYS A 7 2.26 2.97 15.45
N VAL A 8 1.19 3.71 15.79
CA VAL A 8 -0.06 3.70 15.03
C VAL A 8 -0.47 5.12 14.68
N LYS A 9 -0.69 5.37 13.39
CA LYS A 9 -1.34 6.58 12.89
C LYS A 9 -2.71 6.21 12.33
N ARG A 10 -3.77 6.82 12.87
CA ARG A 10 -5.15 6.61 12.45
C ARG A 10 -5.74 7.91 11.91
N VAL A 11 -6.48 7.80 10.80
CA VAL A 11 -7.31 8.89 10.26
C VAL A 11 -8.69 8.36 9.91
N TYR A 12 -9.71 9.17 10.18
CA TYR A 12 -11.10 8.88 9.82
C TYR A 12 -11.73 10.13 9.21
N GLY A 13 -12.35 10.00 8.05
CA GLY A 13 -13.08 11.10 7.40
C GLY A 13 -12.20 12.25 6.89
N LEU A 14 -10.89 12.05 6.82
CA LEU A 14 -9.97 12.97 6.16
C LEU A 14 -9.86 12.63 4.67
N THR A 15 -9.38 13.58 3.87
CA THR A 15 -9.16 13.41 2.42
C THR A 15 -7.73 13.00 2.06
N SER A 16 -6.83 12.98 3.05
CA SER A 16 -5.47 12.44 2.95
C SER A 16 -4.93 11.99 4.31
N LEU A 17 -3.95 11.09 4.27
CA LEU A 17 -3.08 10.75 5.40
C LEU A 17 -1.66 11.20 5.07
N SER A 18 -0.99 11.85 6.02
CA SER A 18 0.44 12.13 5.94
C SER A 18 1.16 11.68 7.22
N LEU A 19 2.36 11.14 7.02
CA LEU A 19 3.27 10.69 8.06
C LEU A 19 4.69 11.10 7.66
N GLN A 20 5.27 12.04 8.38
CA GLN A 20 6.59 12.58 8.10
C GLN A 20 7.63 11.99 9.05
N ALA A 21 8.79 11.62 8.52
CA ALA A 21 9.97 11.31 9.33
C ALA A 21 10.65 12.62 9.75
N GLU A 22 10.53 12.97 11.03
CA GLU A 22 11.16 14.18 11.59
C GLU A 22 12.69 14.08 11.63
N ALA A 23 13.36 15.22 11.84
CA ALA A 23 14.82 15.25 11.92
C ALA A 23 15.34 14.33 13.05
N GLY A 24 16.31 13.48 12.73
CA GLY A 24 16.83 12.45 13.62
C GLY A 24 15.98 11.17 13.71
N HIS A 25 14.90 11.06 12.94
CA HIS A 25 14.01 9.88 12.91
C HIS A 25 13.92 9.27 11.50
N SER A 26 13.73 7.97 11.45
CA SER A 26 13.37 7.25 10.22
C SER A 26 12.25 6.26 10.52
N LEU A 27 11.36 6.01 9.56
CA LEU A 27 10.13 5.24 9.79
C LEU A 27 10.08 4.03 8.87
N LEU A 28 9.59 2.91 9.38
CA LEU A 28 9.31 1.72 8.58
C LEU A 28 7.82 1.38 8.68
N VAL A 29 7.07 1.55 7.59
CA VAL A 29 5.67 1.14 7.55
C VAL A 29 5.61 -0.37 7.37
N ARG A 30 4.99 -1.04 8.33
CA ARG A 30 4.83 -2.50 8.31
C ARG A 30 3.47 -2.94 7.82
N ARG A 31 2.41 -2.25 8.26
CA ARG A 31 1.03 -2.65 7.96
C ARG A 31 0.16 -1.44 7.73
N ILE A 32 -0.82 -1.61 6.84
CA ILE A 32 -1.86 -0.62 6.58
C ILE A 32 -3.19 -1.35 6.61
N TYR A 33 -4.12 -0.81 7.37
CA TYR A 33 -5.52 -1.23 7.41
C TYR A 33 -6.37 -0.11 6.84
N CYS A 34 -7.39 -0.46 6.08
CA CYS A 34 -8.27 0.48 5.41
C CYS A 34 -9.70 -0.03 5.51
N GLU A 35 -10.61 0.78 6.05
CA GLU A 35 -12.05 0.62 5.86
C GLU A 35 -12.46 1.59 4.76
N ALA A 36 -12.53 1.08 3.53
CA ALA A 36 -12.75 1.92 2.36
C ALA A 36 -14.22 2.25 2.14
N ASN A 37 -14.49 3.49 1.74
CA ASN A 37 -15.74 3.87 1.10
C ASN A 37 -15.88 3.12 -0.24
N SER A 38 -17.12 2.81 -0.62
CA SER A 38 -17.45 2.20 -1.92
C SER A 38 -16.92 2.93 -3.17
N ALA A 39 -16.60 4.23 -3.06
CA ALA A 39 -15.98 5.00 -4.14
C ALA A 39 -14.45 4.80 -4.25
N ASP A 40 -13.78 4.38 -3.17
CA ASP A 40 -12.34 4.18 -3.14
C ASP A 40 -12.00 2.77 -3.62
N THR A 41 -11.80 2.60 -4.93
CA THR A 41 -11.46 1.28 -5.48
C THR A 41 -10.01 0.88 -5.17
N TYR A 42 -9.10 1.85 -5.26
CA TYR A 42 -7.66 1.67 -5.03
C TYR A 42 -7.14 2.72 -4.07
N LEU A 43 -6.18 2.31 -3.26
CA LEU A 43 -5.44 3.17 -2.36
C LEU A 43 -4.00 3.24 -2.88
N VAL A 44 -3.53 4.45 -3.15
CA VAL A 44 -2.20 4.73 -3.71
C VAL A 44 -1.30 5.23 -2.60
N LEU A 45 -0.20 4.53 -2.38
CA LEU A 45 0.81 4.84 -1.38
C LEU A 45 1.94 5.63 -2.01
N ARG A 46 2.29 6.75 -1.40
CA ARG A 46 3.39 7.60 -1.88
C ARG A 46 4.38 7.86 -0.77
N VAL A 47 5.65 7.94 -1.14
CA VAL A 47 6.69 8.58 -0.34
C VAL A 47 7.23 9.74 -1.17
N ASP A 48 7.08 10.95 -0.63
CA ASP A 48 7.27 12.23 -1.31
C ASP A 48 6.48 12.34 -2.61
N ARG A 49 7.12 12.09 -3.76
CA ARG A 49 6.51 12.13 -5.10
C ARG A 49 6.56 10.79 -5.82
N LYS A 50 7.09 9.74 -5.17
CA LYS A 50 7.22 8.41 -5.77
C LYS A 50 6.11 7.52 -5.25
N THR A 51 5.41 6.85 -6.16
CA THR A 51 4.40 5.85 -5.80
C THR A 51 5.11 4.55 -5.43
N VAL A 52 4.91 4.11 -4.19
CA VAL A 52 5.60 2.94 -3.60
C VAL A 52 4.71 1.71 -3.54
N GLY A 53 3.40 1.86 -3.72
CA GLY A 53 2.47 0.73 -3.72
C GLY A 53 1.05 1.13 -4.07
N VAL A 54 0.30 0.18 -4.62
CA VAL A 54 -1.11 0.36 -4.95
C VAL A 54 -1.86 -0.87 -4.46
N TYR A 55 -2.84 -0.66 -3.60
CA TYR A 55 -3.64 -1.72 -3.01
C TYR A 55 -5.11 -1.55 -3.36
N ARG A 56 -5.77 -2.67 -3.68
CA ARG A 56 -7.21 -2.66 -3.94
C ARG A 56 -7.96 -2.73 -2.63
N VAL A 57 -8.88 -1.79 -2.41
CA VAL A 57 -9.62 -1.66 -1.15
C VAL A 57 -11.14 -1.78 -1.32
N TYR A 58 -11.67 -1.72 -2.56
CA TYR A 58 -13.09 -1.98 -2.84
C TYR A 58 -13.34 -2.68 -4.20
N GLY A 59 -14.55 -3.24 -4.35
CA GLY A 59 -15.07 -3.82 -5.59
C GLY A 59 -14.99 -5.35 -5.68
N ARG A 60 -14.98 -5.89 -6.90
CA ARG A 60 -15.10 -7.34 -7.20
C ARG A 60 -14.01 -8.22 -6.56
N GLY A 61 -12.88 -7.64 -6.19
CA GLY A 61 -11.76 -8.32 -5.52
C GLY A 61 -11.73 -8.17 -3.99
N GLY A 62 -12.72 -7.50 -3.41
CA GLY A 62 -12.76 -7.19 -1.98
C GLY A 62 -11.72 -6.14 -1.57
N ASN A 63 -11.43 -6.12 -0.28
CA ASN A 63 -10.46 -5.23 0.35
C ASN A 63 -9.22 -6.02 0.77
N GLN A 64 -8.06 -5.70 0.20
CA GLN A 64 -6.80 -6.37 0.50
C GLN A 64 -6.08 -5.78 1.71
N LEU A 65 -6.48 -4.59 2.16
CA LEU A 65 -6.01 -3.95 3.38
C LEU A 65 -7.13 -4.02 4.42
N GLY A 66 -7.75 -5.20 4.57
CA GLY A 66 -8.98 -5.32 5.33
C GLY A 66 -8.85 -4.79 6.76
N TYR A 67 -9.85 -4.04 7.21
CA TYR A 67 -9.89 -3.42 8.54
C TYR A 67 -10.53 -4.36 9.58
N GLN A 68 -10.01 -4.34 10.81
CA GLN A 68 -10.52 -5.23 11.86
C GLN A 68 -11.87 -4.73 12.37
N HIS A 69 -12.91 -5.54 12.17
CA HIS A 69 -14.26 -5.28 12.67
C HIS A 69 -14.60 -6.25 13.81
N ASP A 70 -15.61 -5.90 14.60
CA ASP A 70 -16.08 -6.69 15.75
C ASP A 70 -16.57 -8.10 15.37
N SER A 71 -17.00 -8.27 14.12
CA SER A 71 -17.70 -9.44 13.59
C SER A 71 -17.00 -10.10 12.41
N THR A 72 -15.88 -9.53 11.94
CA THR A 72 -15.16 -10.00 10.76
C THR A 72 -13.65 -9.97 11.01
N PHE A 73 -12.98 -11.10 10.79
CA PHE A 73 -11.52 -11.15 10.71
C PHE A 73 -11.10 -10.75 9.30
N PRO A 74 -10.53 -9.55 9.10
CA PRO A 74 -10.08 -9.13 7.79
C PRO A 74 -8.83 -9.92 7.38
N LEU A 75 -8.71 -10.19 6.08
CA LEU A 75 -7.44 -10.60 5.51
C LEU A 75 -6.65 -9.34 5.16
N ASN A 76 -5.45 -9.21 5.73
CA ASN A 76 -4.50 -8.17 5.32
C ASN A 76 -3.44 -8.81 4.41
N LEU A 77 -3.36 -8.35 3.17
CA LEU A 77 -2.44 -8.90 2.19
C LEU A 77 -0.99 -8.61 2.56
N MET A 78 -0.70 -7.44 3.16
CA MET A 78 0.66 -7.13 3.57
C MET A 78 1.14 -8.10 4.65
N GLU A 79 0.29 -8.38 5.63
CA GLU A 79 0.57 -9.35 6.69
C GLU A 79 0.72 -10.77 6.14
N TYR A 80 -0.14 -11.17 5.21
CA TYR A 80 -0.06 -12.47 4.57
C TYR A 80 1.26 -12.63 3.79
N LEU A 81 1.65 -11.64 2.98
CA LEU A 81 2.88 -11.67 2.20
C LEU A 81 4.12 -11.67 3.10
N GLU A 82 4.12 -10.85 4.16
CA GLU A 82 5.17 -10.82 5.17
C GLU A 82 5.32 -12.20 5.85
N SER A 83 4.22 -12.88 6.18
CA SER A 83 4.24 -14.24 6.77
C SER A 83 4.83 -15.30 5.82
N LYS A 84 4.86 -15.02 4.51
CA LYS A 84 5.49 -15.85 3.48
C LYS A 84 6.93 -15.43 3.15
N GLY A 85 7.48 -14.44 3.87
CA GLY A 85 8.82 -13.94 3.68
C GLY A 85 8.97 -12.96 2.52
N ILE A 86 7.87 -12.46 1.96
CA ILE A 86 7.88 -11.45 0.89
C ILE A 86 7.88 -10.07 1.54
N ASN A 87 8.90 -9.26 1.24
CA ASN A 87 9.02 -7.93 1.82
C ASN A 87 8.11 -6.91 1.12
N VAL A 88 7.08 -6.48 1.84
CA VAL A 88 6.15 -5.42 1.43
C VAL A 88 6.21 -4.20 2.35
N THR A 89 7.20 -4.16 3.25
CA THR A 89 7.42 -3.00 4.12
C THR A 89 7.88 -1.81 3.29
N ILE A 90 7.56 -0.60 3.76
CA ILE A 90 7.86 0.65 3.06
C ILE A 90 8.79 1.47 3.95
N PRO A 91 10.07 1.60 3.58
CA PRO A 91 11.02 2.42 4.32
C PRO A 91 10.84 3.90 3.98
N ILE A 92 10.90 4.75 5.01
CA ILE A 92 10.78 6.20 4.93
C ILE A 92 12.02 6.79 5.62
N ALA A 93 12.94 7.33 4.84
CA ALA A 93 14.14 7.95 5.38
C ALA A 93 13.85 9.30 6.06
N GLU A 94 14.80 9.79 6.84
CA GLU A 94 14.72 11.10 7.48
C GLU A 94 14.36 12.21 6.48
N GLY A 95 13.40 13.06 6.85
CA GLY A 95 12.95 14.18 6.02
C GLY A 95 11.94 13.80 4.92
N GLN A 96 11.70 12.51 4.69
CA GLN A 96 10.68 12.06 3.74
C GLN A 96 9.28 12.03 4.36
N THR A 97 8.27 12.20 3.51
CA THR A 97 6.87 12.12 3.92
C THR A 97 6.17 10.98 3.21
N PHE A 98 5.59 10.06 3.97
CA PHE A 98 4.63 9.10 3.46
C PHE A 98 3.24 9.70 3.40
N SER A 99 2.56 9.54 2.27
CA SER A 99 1.20 10.01 2.08
C SER A 99 0.30 8.98 1.39
N ILE A 100 -0.98 9.09 1.72
CA ILE A 100 -2.08 8.40 1.05
C ILE A 100 -3.03 9.49 0.60
N ASP A 101 -3.11 9.69 -0.71
CA ASP A 101 -3.92 10.74 -1.32
C ASP A 101 -5.30 10.20 -1.73
N SER A 102 -6.26 11.13 -1.89
CA SER A 102 -7.56 10.88 -2.53
C SER A 102 -8.46 9.87 -1.81
N ILE A 103 -8.53 9.98 -0.49
CA ILE A 103 -9.46 9.16 0.32
C ILE A 103 -10.81 9.88 0.42
N ASN A 104 -11.92 9.16 0.20
CA ASN A 104 -13.25 9.73 0.32
C ASN A 104 -13.64 9.92 1.79
N ALA A 105 -14.54 10.87 2.05
CA ALA A 105 -15.13 11.04 3.37
C ALA A 105 -15.83 9.72 3.78
N GLY A 106 -15.48 9.21 4.97
CA GLY A 106 -15.95 7.92 5.47
C GLY A 106 -14.96 6.78 5.30
N THR A 107 -13.84 6.99 4.61
CA THR A 107 -12.72 6.03 4.60
C THR A 107 -11.90 6.18 5.88
N GLU A 108 -11.64 5.05 6.53
CA GLU A 108 -10.76 4.96 7.70
C GLU A 108 -9.45 4.30 7.32
N ILE A 109 -8.31 4.89 7.71
CA ILE A 109 -7.00 4.29 7.49
C ILE A 109 -6.22 4.26 8.79
N VAL A 110 -5.59 3.11 9.04
CA VAL A 110 -4.68 2.88 10.15
C VAL A 110 -3.34 2.38 9.59
N VAL A 111 -2.29 3.16 9.81
CA VAL A 111 -0.91 2.81 9.45
C VAL A 111 -0.17 2.38 10.70
N VAL A 112 0.38 1.18 10.69
CA VAL A 112 1.27 0.65 11.73
C VAL A 112 2.69 0.73 11.23
N PHE A 113 3.53 1.43 11.99
CA PHE A 113 4.92 1.70 11.63
C PHE A 113 5.83 1.52 12.84
N GLU A 114 7.12 1.46 12.57
CA GLU A 114 8.18 1.42 13.56
C GLU A 114 9.04 2.68 13.40
N ASP A 115 9.41 3.30 14.52
CA ASP A 115 10.27 4.49 14.58
C ASP A 115 11.70 4.08 14.94
N TYR A 116 12.64 4.56 14.15
CA TYR A 116 14.05 4.25 14.20
C TYR A 116 14.90 5.52 14.26
N ASP A 117 16.21 5.38 14.51
CA ASP A 117 17.14 6.48 14.30
C ASP A 117 17.28 6.77 12.81
N ALA A 118 17.58 8.03 12.47
CA ALA A 118 17.64 8.52 11.08
C ALA A 118 18.47 7.67 10.09
N ALA A 119 19.51 6.99 10.56
CA ALA A 119 20.43 6.22 9.71
C ALA A 119 20.04 4.74 9.54
N ASP A 120 19.07 4.22 10.30
CA ASP A 120 18.73 2.80 10.23
C ASP A 120 17.85 2.49 9.02
N ILE A 121 16.80 3.28 8.79
CA ILE A 121 15.90 3.11 7.65
C ILE A 121 16.30 4.10 6.57
N ARG A 122 16.69 3.58 5.41
CA ARG A 122 17.27 4.35 4.32
C ARG A 122 16.43 4.25 3.06
N ALA A 123 16.51 5.28 2.23
CA ALA A 123 15.80 5.38 0.97
C ALA A 123 16.24 4.33 -0.07
N ASP A 124 17.44 3.75 0.07
CA ASP A 124 18.01 2.75 -0.84
C ASP A 124 17.60 1.30 -0.50
N MET A 125 16.95 1.08 0.65
CA MET A 125 16.44 -0.23 1.04
C MET A 125 15.34 -0.70 0.08
N VAL A 126 15.08 -2.02 0.05
CA VAL A 126 14.01 -2.60 -0.78
C VAL A 126 12.68 -1.87 -0.54
N ASN A 127 11.97 -1.53 -1.61
CA ASN A 127 10.74 -0.70 -1.61
C ASN A 127 10.93 0.77 -1.18
N GLY A 128 12.16 1.21 -0.95
CA GLY A 128 12.48 2.61 -0.66
C GLY A 128 12.51 3.47 -1.91
N THR A 129 12.40 4.79 -1.72
CA THR A 129 12.29 5.74 -2.83
C THR A 129 13.45 5.70 -3.80
N ASP A 130 14.66 5.42 -3.33
CA ASP A 130 15.89 5.38 -4.14
C ASP A 130 16.40 3.95 -4.32
N SER A 131 15.53 2.97 -4.09
CA SER A 131 15.85 1.57 -4.33
C SER A 131 15.90 1.25 -5.82
N ASN A 132 16.63 0.20 -6.17
CA ASN A 132 16.53 -0.45 -7.48
C ASN A 132 15.67 -1.72 -7.43
N GLU A 133 15.19 -2.09 -6.23
CA GLU A 133 14.41 -3.31 -6.00
C GLU A 133 13.06 -2.96 -5.37
N TYR A 134 11.98 -3.36 -6.05
CA TYR A 134 10.61 -3.11 -5.61
C TYR A 134 9.77 -4.38 -5.72
N THR A 135 9.04 -4.67 -4.66
CA THR A 135 7.94 -5.62 -4.67
C THR A 135 6.67 -4.84 -5.02
N PHE A 136 6.10 -5.11 -6.19
CA PHE A 136 4.85 -4.51 -6.61
C PHE A 136 3.79 -5.58 -6.85
N LEU A 137 2.53 -5.18 -6.68
CA LEU A 137 1.37 -6.02 -6.95
C LEU A 137 0.68 -5.52 -8.21
N GLN A 138 0.60 -6.37 -9.22
CA GLN A 138 -0.04 -6.04 -10.48
C GLN A 138 -1.50 -6.47 -10.50
N TYR A 139 -2.39 -5.57 -10.90
CA TYR A 139 -3.79 -5.89 -11.19
C TYR A 139 -4.01 -5.93 -12.68
N MET A 140 -4.75 -6.95 -13.14
CA MET A 140 -5.04 -7.14 -14.56
C MET A 140 -6.47 -7.61 -14.79
N THR A 141 -6.98 -7.33 -15.98
CA THR A 141 -8.26 -7.82 -16.48
C THR A 141 -8.12 -8.25 -17.95
N GLY A 142 -9.08 -9.02 -18.44
CA GLY A 142 -9.25 -9.20 -19.88
C GLY A 142 -9.95 -8.01 -20.51
N SER A 143 -9.69 -7.81 -21.80
CA SER A 143 -10.31 -6.76 -22.63
C SER A 143 -11.77 -7.04 -23.01
N VAL A 144 -12.27 -8.25 -22.73
CA VAL A 144 -13.63 -8.69 -23.06
C VAL A 144 -14.30 -9.32 -21.85
N THR A 145 -15.61 -9.08 -21.69
CA THR A 145 -16.41 -9.80 -20.68
C THR A 145 -16.93 -11.10 -21.30
N LEU A 146 -16.69 -12.23 -20.64
CA LEU A 146 -17.24 -13.52 -21.08
C LEU A 146 -18.76 -13.54 -20.85
N SER A 147 -19.52 -13.80 -21.91
CA SER A 147 -20.99 -13.97 -21.86
C SER A 147 -21.42 -15.43 -21.66
N ALA A 148 -20.47 -16.38 -21.72
CA ALA A 148 -20.66 -17.81 -21.47
C ALA A 148 -19.33 -18.42 -20.99
N SER A 149 -19.33 -19.70 -20.60
CA SER A 149 -18.10 -20.44 -20.27
C SER A 149 -17.11 -20.40 -21.44
N GLY A 150 -15.89 -19.96 -21.18
CA GLY A 150 -14.84 -19.84 -22.17
C GLY A 150 -13.54 -19.32 -21.55
N ASP A 151 -12.51 -19.20 -22.38
CA ASP A 151 -11.20 -18.74 -21.96
C ASP A 151 -11.08 -17.21 -22.12
N MET A 152 -10.40 -16.56 -21.19
CA MET A 152 -10.12 -15.13 -21.23
C MET A 152 -8.62 -14.90 -21.08
N VAL A 153 -8.04 -14.16 -22.02
CA VAL A 153 -6.67 -13.67 -21.90
C VAL A 153 -6.68 -12.43 -21.02
N MET A 154 -5.85 -12.44 -19.97
CA MET A 154 -5.64 -11.28 -19.11
C MET A 154 -4.55 -10.41 -19.76
N ASN A 155 -4.95 -9.32 -20.40
CA ASN A 155 -4.07 -8.50 -21.25
C ASN A 155 -4.20 -6.99 -21.00
N THR A 156 -4.95 -6.57 -19.98
CA THR A 156 -5.17 -5.17 -19.65
C THR A 156 -4.72 -4.92 -18.23
N SER A 157 -3.71 -4.07 -18.04
CA SER A 157 -3.32 -3.60 -16.70
C SER A 157 -4.36 -2.66 -16.12
N LEU A 158 -4.63 -2.84 -14.82
CA LEU A 158 -5.43 -1.94 -13.99
C LEU A 158 -4.56 -1.13 -13.02
N SER A 159 -3.25 -1.39 -12.98
CA SER A 159 -2.29 -0.63 -12.18
C SER A 159 -2.07 0.76 -12.80
N PRO A 160 -1.76 1.79 -12.00
CA PRO A 160 -1.37 3.10 -12.53
C PRO A 160 -0.20 3.00 -13.51
N ALA A 161 -0.14 3.93 -14.47
CA ALA A 161 0.88 3.94 -15.54
C ALA A 161 2.34 4.06 -15.05
N GLU A 162 2.52 4.39 -13.77
CA GLU A 162 3.82 4.47 -13.09
C GLU A 162 4.41 3.07 -12.80
N PHE A 163 3.57 2.02 -12.79
CA PHE A 163 4.02 0.64 -12.58
C PHE A 163 4.32 -0.06 -13.92
N PRO A 164 5.25 -1.03 -13.93
CA PRO A 164 5.48 -1.86 -15.09
C PRO A 164 4.20 -2.57 -15.54
N ASP A 165 3.92 -2.53 -16.84
CA ASP A 165 2.78 -3.24 -17.43
C ASP A 165 3.04 -4.75 -17.59
N PHE A 166 3.81 -5.37 -16.69
CA PHE A 166 4.10 -6.80 -16.76
C PHE A 166 3.12 -7.57 -15.86
N PRO A 167 2.47 -8.65 -16.34
CA PRO A 167 2.67 -9.34 -17.63
C PRO A 167 1.69 -8.95 -18.74
N CYS A 168 0.99 -7.81 -18.64
CA CYS A 168 -0.12 -7.47 -19.53
C CYS A 168 0.34 -6.78 -20.84
N GLY A 169 1.56 -6.26 -20.87
CA GLY A 169 2.19 -5.56 -21.99
C GLY A 169 3.05 -6.49 -22.85
N ALA A 170 2.94 -6.31 -24.16
CA ALA A 170 3.83 -6.89 -25.16
C ALA A 170 5.23 -6.29 -25.10
#